data_AF-A0A520H4E4-F1
#
_entry.id   AF-A0A520H4E4-F1
#
_cell.length_a   1.000
_cell.length_b   1.000
_cell.length_c   1.000
_cell.angle_alpha   90.00
_cell.angle_beta   90.00
_cell.angle_gamma   90.00
#
_symmetry.space_group_name_H-M   'P 1'
#
loop_
_entity.id
_entity.type
_entity.pdbx_description
1 polymer ?
#
loop_
_entity_poly.entity_id
_entity_poly.type
_entity_poly.pdbx_seq_one_letter_code
_entity_poly.pdbx_strand_id
1 'polypeptide(L)'
;GGSSSGSGAAAAANFAMMTMGGETGGSIRVPSAYNALVGLKTSNGLIDPGGTWPLTAARDVVGPMGKSVSDIAYAMNALVKPTSDNLWKNTPFYPTGGAQPGAVGTGLGEGSDPVSVVFTAATGTRPADYTSGLSITALQGKVIAVPNSVRGVGTQYDGTVNARVAAKFNEAIKTLQAQGATIRYVDLPSQQLYFNTIGRTTGATTVGFNDKFGNPIDYPTTTSGGTSPSGTWSTYANAYYYQKQIESYGDPTIKNLRDFANALAAGAAAGAGNPNSTLGGAASNIASLATVWEQGNAKGFGDADGDGALDNPDAQRALQALTTVRQQFFNDFMEEQGIDAFVAPTMGSVAPLVSAALRDPGVGGSDPFGGGASLIGRYDMN
;
A
#
# COMPACT_ATOMS: atom_id res chain seq x y z
N GLY A 1 -2.22 9.06 -12.00
CA GLY A 1 -1.73 7.94 -11.19
C GLY A 1 -2.73 6.81 -11.25
N GLY A 2 -2.42 5.66 -10.66
CA GLY A 2 -3.35 4.52 -10.60
C GLY A 2 -3.09 3.62 -9.39
N SER A 3 -3.98 2.66 -9.10
CA SER A 3 -5.20 2.30 -9.83
C SER A 3 -6.43 3.18 -9.53
N SER A 4 -6.49 3.90 -8.40
CA SER A 4 -7.64 4.76 -8.04
C SER A 4 -7.68 6.09 -8.83
N SER A 5 -7.40 6.04 -10.13
CA SER A 5 -7.37 7.18 -11.05
C SER A 5 -8.74 7.87 -11.13
N GLY A 6 -9.81 7.09 -11.25
CA GLY A 6 -11.19 7.57 -11.27
C GLY A 6 -11.59 8.28 -9.97
N SER A 7 -11.27 7.70 -8.80
CA SER A 7 -11.50 8.34 -7.51
C SER A 7 -10.79 9.69 -7.40
N GLY A 8 -9.50 9.73 -7.74
CA GLY A 8 -8.71 10.96 -7.72
C GLY A 8 -9.28 12.05 -8.65
N ALA A 9 -9.63 11.69 -9.87
CA ALA A 9 -10.24 12.62 -10.82
C ALA A 9 -11.62 13.12 -10.34
N ALA A 10 -12.48 12.21 -9.86
CA ALA A 10 -13.82 12.53 -9.40
C ALA A 10 -13.83 13.46 -8.19
N ALA A 11 -12.98 13.21 -7.19
CA ALA A 11 -12.84 14.10 -6.04
C ALA A 11 -12.32 15.48 -6.45
N ALA A 12 -11.26 15.54 -7.27
CA ALA A 12 -10.73 16.83 -7.73
C ALA A 12 -11.75 17.65 -8.53
N ALA A 13 -12.49 17.00 -9.43
CA ALA A 13 -13.52 17.61 -10.27
C ALA A 13 -14.85 17.94 -9.56
N ASN A 14 -14.95 17.73 -8.24
CA ASN A 14 -16.19 17.91 -7.45
C ASN A 14 -17.36 16.99 -7.84
N PHE A 15 -17.10 15.82 -8.42
CA PHE A 15 -18.15 14.83 -8.65
C PHE A 15 -18.56 14.09 -7.37
N ALA A 16 -17.71 14.15 -6.33
CA ALA A 16 -18.03 13.72 -4.98
C ALA A 16 -17.31 14.61 -3.97
N MET A 17 -17.88 14.75 -2.77
CA MET A 17 -17.24 15.47 -1.65
C MET A 17 -15.92 14.79 -1.23
N MET A 18 -15.94 13.46 -1.16
CA MET A 18 -14.78 12.61 -0.90
C MET A 18 -14.92 11.33 -1.71
N THR A 19 -13.81 10.65 -1.95
CA THR A 19 -13.79 9.34 -2.61
C THR A 19 -12.99 8.33 -1.80
N MET A 20 -13.18 7.05 -2.10
CA MET A 20 -12.38 5.97 -1.54
C MET A 20 -11.37 5.47 -2.58
N GLY A 21 -10.20 5.07 -2.11
CA GLY A 21 -9.21 4.35 -2.91
C GLY A 21 -8.78 3.05 -2.21
N GLY A 22 -8.32 2.10 -3.02
CA GLY A 22 -7.57 0.94 -2.57
C GLY A 22 -6.09 1.14 -2.87
N GLU A 23 -5.20 0.69 -1.98
CA GLU A 23 -3.76 0.77 -2.17
C GLU A 23 -3.02 -0.51 -1.81
N THR A 24 -2.30 -1.03 -2.80
CA THR A 24 -1.31 -2.11 -2.62
C THR A 24 0.13 -1.57 -2.63
N GLY A 25 0.41 -0.52 -3.40
CA GLY A 25 1.77 0.03 -3.59
C GLY A 25 1.87 1.51 -3.94
N GLY A 26 0.76 2.26 -3.88
CA GLY A 26 0.69 3.69 -4.22
C GLY A 26 -0.66 4.16 -4.75
N SER A 27 -1.64 3.26 -4.85
CA SER A 27 -2.90 3.51 -5.56
C SER A 27 -3.91 4.44 -4.85
N ILE A 28 -3.63 4.93 -3.66
CA ILE A 28 -4.29 6.08 -3.03
C ILE A 28 -3.40 7.32 -3.17
N ARG A 29 -2.13 7.21 -2.76
CA ARG A 29 -1.18 8.34 -2.69
C ARG A 29 -0.86 8.93 -4.07
N VAL A 30 -0.59 8.08 -5.07
CA VAL A 30 -0.17 8.52 -6.41
C VAL A 30 -1.32 9.20 -7.17
N PRO A 31 -2.55 8.65 -7.24
CA PRO A 31 -3.68 9.40 -7.81
C PRO A 31 -3.99 10.70 -7.06
N SER A 32 -3.84 10.73 -5.73
CA SER A 32 -4.04 11.94 -4.93
C SER A 32 -3.02 13.03 -5.30
N ALA A 33 -1.74 12.66 -5.38
CA ALA A 33 -0.67 13.59 -5.76
C ALA A 33 -0.87 14.17 -7.17
N TYR A 34 -1.34 13.37 -8.13
CA TYR A 34 -1.58 13.83 -9.51
C TYR A 34 -2.80 14.76 -9.61
N ASN A 35 -3.73 14.69 -8.66
CA ASN A 35 -4.97 15.47 -8.67
C ASN A 35 -5.04 16.52 -7.56
N ALA A 36 -3.90 16.83 -6.91
CA ALA A 36 -3.79 17.79 -5.82
C ALA A 36 -4.78 17.53 -4.65
N LEU A 37 -4.90 16.26 -4.26
CA LEU A 37 -5.73 15.82 -3.15
C LEU A 37 -4.90 15.39 -1.94
N VAL A 38 -5.54 15.36 -0.78
CA VAL A 38 -5.05 14.63 0.38
C VAL A 38 -5.56 13.19 0.26
N GLY A 39 -4.64 12.21 0.25
CA GLY A 39 -4.97 10.79 0.24
C GLY A 39 -4.29 10.06 1.39
N LEU A 40 -5.06 9.33 2.19
CA LEU A 40 -4.55 8.62 3.36
C LEU A 40 -4.47 7.12 3.08
N LYS A 41 -3.25 6.60 2.93
CA LYS A 41 -2.98 5.17 3.13
C LYS A 41 -2.93 4.93 4.63
N THR A 42 -3.86 4.14 5.16
CA THR A 42 -3.87 3.80 6.58
C THR A 42 -2.80 2.76 6.91
N SER A 43 -2.51 2.62 8.21
CA SER A 43 -1.90 1.41 8.75
C SER A 43 -2.73 0.19 8.34
N ASN A 44 -2.06 -0.94 8.13
CA ASN A 44 -2.73 -2.20 7.81
C ASN A 44 -3.71 -2.58 8.94
N GLY A 45 -4.87 -3.14 8.60
CA GLY A 45 -5.90 -3.54 9.57
C GLY A 45 -6.71 -2.41 10.22
N LEU A 46 -6.32 -1.13 10.07
CA LEU A 46 -7.06 -0.02 10.69
C LEU A 46 -8.47 0.15 10.12
N ILE A 47 -8.59 0.07 8.80
CA ILE A 47 -9.86 -0.10 8.09
C ILE A 47 -9.83 -1.48 7.46
N ASP A 48 -10.88 -2.25 7.69
CA ASP A 48 -11.06 -3.57 7.11
C ASP A 48 -11.16 -3.46 5.58
N PRO A 49 -10.26 -4.08 4.80
CA PRO A 49 -10.38 -4.10 3.34
C PRO A 49 -11.38 -5.15 2.84
N GLY A 50 -12.06 -5.89 3.74
CA GLY A 50 -13.12 -6.82 3.39
C GLY A 50 -14.18 -6.23 2.45
N GLY A 51 -14.58 -7.00 1.44
CA GLY A 51 -15.51 -6.56 0.40
C GLY A 51 -14.85 -5.78 -0.75
N THR A 52 -13.55 -5.49 -0.68
CA THR A 52 -12.80 -4.94 -1.81
C THR A 52 -12.13 -6.04 -2.64
N TRP A 53 -11.91 -5.77 -3.92
CA TRP A 53 -11.14 -6.67 -4.78
C TRP A 53 -9.67 -6.70 -4.34
N PRO A 54 -9.13 -7.87 -3.94
CA PRO A 54 -7.75 -7.96 -3.48
C PRO A 54 -6.76 -7.83 -4.66
N LEU A 55 -5.50 -7.54 -4.37
CA LEU A 55 -4.38 -7.61 -5.32
C LEU A 55 -3.15 -8.24 -4.67
N THR A 56 -2.81 -7.79 -3.47
CA THR A 56 -1.84 -8.46 -2.60
C THR A 56 -2.34 -8.35 -1.17
N ALA A 57 -3.03 -9.38 -0.70
CA ALA A 57 -3.81 -9.32 0.55
C ALA A 57 -2.99 -8.86 1.76
N ALA A 58 -1.72 -9.25 1.83
CA ALA A 58 -0.77 -8.82 2.86
C ALA A 58 -0.27 -7.36 2.72
N ARG A 59 -0.83 -6.56 1.83
CA ARG A 59 -0.48 -5.14 1.59
C ARG A 59 -1.69 -4.25 1.36
N ASP A 60 -2.80 -4.84 0.93
CA ASP A 60 -3.99 -4.11 0.54
C ASP A 60 -4.58 -3.37 1.73
N VAL A 61 -4.79 -2.07 1.53
CA VAL A 61 -5.51 -1.20 2.44
C VAL A 61 -6.50 -0.36 1.66
N VAL A 62 -7.52 0.14 2.35
CA VAL A 62 -8.46 1.12 1.82
C VAL A 62 -8.28 2.43 2.56
N GLY A 63 -8.59 3.54 1.90
CA GLY A 63 -8.47 4.84 2.54
C GLY A 63 -9.17 5.98 1.81
N PRO A 64 -9.48 7.06 2.55
CA PRO A 64 -10.16 8.22 2.00
C PRO A 64 -9.22 9.10 1.15
N MET A 65 -9.83 9.76 0.16
CA MET A 65 -9.23 10.79 -0.68
C MET A 65 -10.14 12.02 -0.68
N GLY A 66 -9.60 13.18 -0.28
CA GLY A 66 -10.35 14.41 -0.06
C GLY A 66 -9.53 15.66 -0.40
N LYS A 67 -10.14 16.84 -0.29
CA LYS A 67 -9.50 18.11 -0.68
C LYS A 67 -8.71 18.75 0.45
N SER A 68 -9.00 18.36 1.69
CA SER A 68 -8.32 18.87 2.88
C SER A 68 -7.98 17.75 3.87
N VAL A 69 -7.03 18.02 4.77
CA VAL A 69 -6.70 17.12 5.88
C VAL A 69 -7.90 16.98 6.83
N SER A 70 -8.71 18.03 6.97
CA SER A 70 -9.94 17.98 7.75
C SER A 70 -10.97 17.00 7.16
N ASP A 71 -11.15 16.98 5.84
CA ASP A 71 -12.04 16.01 5.17
C ASP A 71 -11.64 14.58 5.52
N ILE A 72 -10.33 14.30 5.46
CA ILE A 72 -9.78 12.99 5.82
C ILE A 72 -10.06 12.65 7.29
N ALA A 73 -9.84 13.58 8.21
CA ALA A 73 -10.11 13.36 9.63
C ALA A 73 -11.59 13.03 9.89
N TYR A 74 -12.52 13.76 9.25
CA TYR A 74 -13.95 13.45 9.33
C TYR A 74 -14.29 12.10 8.71
N ALA A 75 -13.68 11.74 7.57
CA ALA A 75 -13.86 10.43 6.96
C ALA A 75 -13.40 9.31 7.90
N MET A 76 -12.26 9.49 8.57
CA MET A 76 -11.72 8.48 9.50
C MET A 76 -12.65 8.21 10.68
N ASN A 77 -13.35 9.22 11.20
CA ASN A 77 -14.40 9.02 12.23
C ASN A 77 -15.53 8.10 11.76
N ALA A 78 -15.86 8.12 10.46
CA ALA A 78 -16.91 7.27 9.90
C ALA A 78 -16.40 5.88 9.47
N LEU A 79 -15.15 5.81 9.02
CA LEU A 79 -14.57 4.61 8.40
C LEU A 79 -13.92 3.66 9.41
N VAL A 80 -13.29 4.18 10.46
CA VAL A 80 -12.58 3.36 11.43
C VAL A 80 -13.58 2.77 12.43
N LYS A 81 -13.95 1.52 12.20
CA LYS A 81 -14.85 0.76 13.08
C LYS A 81 -14.19 -0.55 13.51
N PRO A 82 -14.41 -1.04 14.74
CA PRO A 82 -14.07 -2.40 15.09
C PRO A 82 -14.94 -3.37 14.27
N THR A 83 -14.34 -4.37 13.63
CA THR A 83 -15.06 -5.46 12.96
C THR A 83 -14.54 -6.79 13.50
N SER A 84 -15.45 -7.69 13.89
CA SER A 84 -15.07 -9.05 14.35
C SER A 84 -14.45 -9.88 13.23
N ASP A 85 -14.81 -9.55 11.99
CA ASP A 85 -14.47 -10.30 10.79
C ASP A 85 -13.35 -9.62 9.99
N ASN A 86 -12.59 -8.73 10.64
CA ASN A 86 -11.50 -8.01 9.98
C ASN A 86 -10.52 -9.00 9.35
N LEU A 87 -10.18 -8.80 8.08
CA LEU A 87 -9.25 -9.69 7.38
C LEU A 87 -7.86 -9.77 8.03
N TRP A 88 -7.50 -8.78 8.84
CA TRP A 88 -6.25 -8.74 9.57
C TRP A 88 -6.35 -9.27 11.00
N LYS A 89 -7.53 -9.67 11.51
CA LYS A 89 -7.86 -9.85 12.95
C LYS A 89 -6.86 -10.66 13.78
N ASN A 90 -6.23 -11.65 13.17
CA ASN A 90 -5.31 -12.60 13.80
C ASN A 90 -3.85 -12.38 13.36
N THR A 91 -3.57 -11.28 12.67
CA THR A 91 -2.23 -10.92 12.22
C THR A 91 -1.55 -10.01 13.24
N PRO A 92 -0.20 -9.92 13.20
CA PRO A 92 0.52 -8.92 13.96
C PRO A 92 0.14 -7.49 13.53
N PHE A 93 -0.65 -7.23 12.48
CA PHE A 93 -1.02 -5.85 12.13
C PHE A 93 -2.35 -5.40 12.74
N TYR A 94 -3.09 -6.28 13.41
CA TYR A 94 -4.44 -5.97 13.88
C TYR A 94 -4.56 -5.69 15.37
N PRO A 95 -5.39 -4.70 15.74
CA PRO A 95 -5.88 -4.42 17.10
C PRO A 95 -6.21 -5.59 18.03
N THR A 96 -5.19 -6.13 18.69
CA THR A 96 -5.35 -7.01 19.87
C THR A 96 -5.50 -6.19 21.15
N GLY A 97 -6.59 -5.43 21.19
CA GLY A 97 -6.96 -4.64 22.35
C GLY A 97 -8.32 -4.03 22.07
N GLY A 98 -9.37 -4.69 22.53
CA GLY A 98 -10.73 -4.16 22.46
C GLY A 98 -10.69 -2.70 22.91
N ALA A 99 -11.32 -1.82 22.13
CA ALA A 99 -11.55 -0.45 22.54
C ALA A 99 -12.26 -0.46 23.90
N GLN A 100 -11.48 -0.35 24.97
CA GLN A 100 -11.93 -0.02 26.31
C GLN A 100 -11.11 1.20 26.72
N PRO A 101 -11.77 2.31 27.09
CA PRO A 101 -11.07 3.49 27.58
C PRO A 101 -10.20 3.11 28.80
N GLY A 102 -8.87 3.25 28.68
CA GLY A 102 -7.96 3.31 29.84
C GLY A 102 -7.15 2.06 30.24
N ALA A 103 -6.95 1.05 29.37
CA ALA A 103 -6.05 -0.06 29.70
C ALA A 103 -4.61 0.17 29.18
N VAL A 104 -3.62 0.21 30.10
CA VAL A 104 -2.18 0.28 29.78
C VAL A 104 -1.58 -1.12 29.95
N GLY A 105 -1.20 -1.77 28.85
CA GLY A 105 -0.47 -3.04 28.84
C GLY A 105 0.97 -2.85 28.39
N THR A 106 1.94 -3.24 29.20
CA THR A 106 3.39 -3.06 28.99
C THR A 106 4.03 -4.16 28.12
N GLY A 107 3.33 -4.63 27.10
CA GLY A 107 3.83 -5.61 26.14
C GLY A 107 3.55 -5.11 24.73
N LEU A 108 4.55 -5.15 23.85
CA LEU A 108 4.47 -4.77 22.44
C LEU A 108 3.50 -5.73 21.71
N GLY A 109 2.20 -5.51 21.89
CA GLY A 109 1.10 -6.18 21.22
C GLY A 109 0.56 -5.24 20.15
N GLU A 110 0.84 -5.59 18.90
CA GLU A 110 0.43 -4.81 17.75
C GLU A 110 -1.09 -4.78 17.60
N GLY A 111 -1.56 -3.65 17.04
CA GLY A 111 -2.97 -3.32 16.98
C GLY A 111 -3.51 -2.36 18.05
N SER A 112 -2.66 -2.01 19.00
CA SER A 112 -2.57 -0.60 19.33
C SER A 112 -2.15 0.21 18.08
N ASP A 113 -2.11 1.54 18.06
CA ASP A 113 -1.22 2.26 17.11
C ASP A 113 0.20 2.15 17.68
N PRO A 114 1.02 1.13 17.33
CA PRO A 114 2.28 0.90 17.98
C PRO A 114 3.34 1.36 16.97
N VAL A 115 3.79 2.58 17.19
CA VAL A 115 4.82 3.28 16.42
C VAL A 115 4.37 3.97 15.12
N SER A 116 3.23 4.66 15.14
CA SER A 116 3.15 5.98 14.49
C SER A 116 3.23 7.06 15.56
N VAL A 117 4.39 7.67 15.70
CA VAL A 117 4.72 8.72 16.70
C VAL A 117 3.90 10.02 16.55
N VAL A 118 2.88 10.05 15.68
CA VAL A 118 2.20 11.28 15.27
C VAL A 118 0.83 11.49 15.94
N PHE A 119 0.18 10.44 16.48
CA PHE A 119 -1.05 10.61 17.26
C PHE A 119 -0.98 9.83 18.58
N THR A 120 -0.68 10.55 19.67
CA THR A 120 -0.78 10.10 21.08
C THR A 120 -0.01 8.82 21.44
N ALA A 121 1.31 8.95 21.51
CA ALA A 121 2.30 7.92 21.84
C ALA A 121 2.20 7.24 23.23
N ALA A 122 1.09 7.36 23.96
CA ALA A 122 1.01 6.87 25.34
C ALA A 122 0.03 5.70 25.56
N THR A 123 -0.92 5.46 24.66
CA THR A 123 -2.08 4.62 25.02
C THR A 123 -2.48 3.57 24.00
N GLY A 124 -1.85 3.51 22.81
CA GLY A 124 -2.14 2.46 21.84
C GLY A 124 -3.63 2.36 21.48
N THR A 125 -4.36 3.47 21.54
CA THR A 125 -5.82 3.50 21.41
C THR A 125 -6.20 4.38 20.24
N ARG A 126 -7.17 3.91 19.46
CA ARG A 126 -7.78 4.72 18.39
C ARG A 126 -8.30 6.02 19.02
N PRO A 127 -8.03 7.21 18.42
CA PRO A 127 -8.66 8.43 18.88
C PRO A 127 -10.18 8.27 18.89
N ALA A 128 -10.85 8.74 19.94
CA ALA A 128 -12.31 8.78 19.97
C ALA A 128 -12.88 9.70 18.87
N ASP A 129 -12.06 10.66 18.43
CA ASP A 129 -12.35 11.61 17.36
C ASP A 129 -11.05 11.98 16.63
N TYR A 130 -10.94 11.60 15.36
CA TYR A 130 -9.79 11.90 14.49
C TYR A 130 -9.65 13.39 14.17
N THR A 131 -10.69 14.21 14.36
CA THR A 131 -10.60 15.67 14.20
C THR A 131 -9.91 16.35 15.38
N SER A 132 -9.85 15.70 16.55
CA SER A 132 -9.18 16.22 17.74
C SER A 132 -7.66 16.42 17.56
N GLY A 133 -7.06 15.71 16.59
CA GLY A 133 -5.64 15.84 16.24
C GLY A 133 -5.33 16.98 15.26
N LEU A 134 -6.33 17.69 14.74
CA LEU A 134 -6.11 18.79 13.81
C LEU A 134 -5.58 20.02 14.56
N SER A 135 -4.37 20.44 14.22
CA SER A 135 -3.78 21.66 14.78
C SER A 135 -2.83 22.31 13.77
N ILE A 136 -2.98 23.62 13.62
CA ILE A 136 -2.11 24.44 12.77
C ILE A 136 -0.74 24.69 13.40
N THR A 137 -0.58 24.45 14.71
CA THR A 137 0.68 24.63 15.45
C THR A 137 1.39 23.30 15.75
N ALA A 138 0.83 22.17 15.31
CA ALA A 138 1.32 20.83 15.62
C ALA A 138 2.79 20.57 15.21
N LEU A 139 3.35 21.39 14.31
CA LEU A 139 4.72 21.28 13.81
C LEU A 139 5.77 21.91 14.73
N GLN A 140 5.38 22.70 15.72
CA GLN A 140 6.33 23.38 16.61
C GLN A 140 7.16 22.36 17.41
N GLY A 141 8.48 22.47 17.29
CA GLY A 141 9.42 21.58 17.99
C GLY A 141 9.53 20.17 17.38
N LYS A 142 8.83 19.90 16.26
CA LYS A 142 8.87 18.60 15.58
C LYS A 142 10.11 18.46 14.71
N VAL A 143 10.72 17.28 14.74
CA VAL A 143 11.81 16.90 13.84
C VAL A 143 11.24 16.14 12.65
N ILE A 144 11.27 16.78 11.48
CA ILE A 144 10.78 16.20 10.23
C ILE A 144 11.97 15.79 9.37
N ALA A 145 12.10 14.49 9.13
CA ALA A 145 13.17 13.92 8.36
C ALA A 145 12.86 13.89 6.85
N VAL A 146 13.89 14.12 6.04
CA VAL A 146 13.85 14.03 4.57
C VAL A 146 14.89 13.02 4.12
N PRO A 147 14.51 11.95 3.41
CA PRO A 147 15.49 11.01 2.88
C PRO A 147 16.45 11.69 1.88
N ASN A 148 17.76 11.45 2.00
CA ASN A 148 18.75 12.00 1.05
C ASN A 148 18.52 11.51 -0.38
N SER A 149 17.91 10.34 -0.55
CA SER A 149 17.56 9.76 -1.86
C SER A 149 16.70 10.69 -2.72
N VAL A 150 15.87 11.53 -2.09
CA VAL A 150 14.96 12.47 -2.77
C VAL A 150 15.44 13.92 -2.74
N ARG A 151 16.68 14.16 -2.30
CA ARG A 151 17.21 15.51 -2.07
C ARG A 151 17.74 16.15 -3.36
N GLY A 152 16.92 16.97 -4.02
CA GLY A 152 17.34 17.77 -5.18
C GLY A 152 17.12 17.06 -6.51
N VAL A 153 17.68 17.61 -7.59
CA VAL A 153 17.48 17.08 -8.95
C VAL A 153 18.48 15.94 -9.20
N GLY A 154 17.98 14.76 -9.57
CA GLY A 154 18.81 13.64 -10.01
C GLY A 154 19.52 12.82 -8.93
N THR A 155 19.05 12.81 -7.67
CA THR A 155 19.70 12.04 -6.61
C THR A 155 19.53 10.53 -6.69
N GLN A 156 20.49 9.86 -6.04
CA GLN A 156 21.13 8.59 -6.42
C GLN A 156 20.36 7.30 -6.09
N TYR A 157 19.12 7.36 -5.63
CA TYR A 157 18.36 6.17 -5.31
C TYR A 157 16.89 6.35 -5.72
N ASP A 158 16.52 5.66 -6.80
CA ASP A 158 15.15 5.60 -7.38
C ASP A 158 14.75 6.74 -8.34
N GLY A 159 15.74 7.29 -9.05
CA GLY A 159 15.55 8.07 -10.27
C GLY A 159 15.38 9.58 -10.08
N THR A 160 15.22 10.27 -11.21
CA THR A 160 15.38 11.72 -11.28
C THR A 160 14.13 12.44 -10.76
N VAL A 161 14.25 13.12 -9.61
CA VAL A 161 13.25 14.13 -9.22
C VAL A 161 13.34 15.29 -10.20
N ASN A 162 12.23 15.57 -10.88
CA ASN A 162 12.10 16.67 -11.82
C ASN A 162 12.36 18.02 -11.12
N ALA A 163 13.05 18.95 -11.80
CA ALA A 163 13.38 20.26 -11.25
C ALA A 163 12.18 21.04 -10.70
N ARG A 164 11.00 20.92 -11.34
CA ARG A 164 9.77 21.59 -10.87
C ARG A 164 9.24 20.95 -9.58
N VAL A 165 9.29 19.63 -9.48
CA VAL A 165 8.91 18.90 -8.26
C VAL A 165 9.88 19.25 -7.13
N ALA A 166 11.19 19.20 -7.39
CA ALA A 166 12.20 19.58 -6.42
C ALA A 166 12.03 21.03 -5.92
N ALA A 167 11.74 21.97 -6.82
CA ALA A 167 11.47 23.36 -6.45
C ALA A 167 10.26 23.49 -5.52
N LYS A 168 9.14 22.84 -5.84
CA LYS A 168 7.94 22.85 -4.98
C LYS A 168 8.14 22.14 -3.65
N PHE A 169 8.89 21.05 -3.63
CA PHE A 169 9.24 20.39 -2.39
C PHE A 169 10.12 21.28 -1.50
N ASN A 170 11.09 22.00 -2.08
CA ASN A 170 11.89 22.97 -1.33
C ASN A 170 11.05 24.13 -0.76
N GLU A 171 10.00 24.58 -1.45
CA GLU A 171 9.02 25.53 -0.89
C GLU A 171 8.26 24.94 0.30
N ALA A 172 7.84 23.66 0.22
CA ALA A 172 7.19 22.97 1.32
C ALA A 172 8.12 22.81 2.54
N ILE A 173 9.39 22.47 2.33
CA ILE A 173 10.40 22.40 3.40
C ILE A 173 10.53 23.75 4.14
N LYS A 174 10.60 24.87 3.40
CA LYS A 174 10.63 26.21 4.01
C LYS A 174 9.37 26.50 4.82
N THR A 175 8.21 26.04 4.34
CA THR A 175 6.93 26.19 5.04
C THR A 175 6.94 25.41 6.37
N LEU A 176 7.42 24.17 6.37
CA LEU A 176 7.56 23.37 7.60
C LEU A 176 8.49 24.06 8.62
N GLN A 177 9.62 24.58 8.17
CA GLN A 177 10.56 25.33 9.03
C GLN A 177 9.92 26.58 9.62
N ALA A 178 9.18 27.34 8.81
CA ALA A 178 8.46 28.53 9.27
C ALA A 178 7.37 28.22 10.31
N GLN A 179 6.82 27.00 10.29
CA GLN A 179 5.86 26.51 11.29
C GLN A 179 6.53 25.94 12.55
N GLY A 180 7.86 26.04 12.67
CA GLY A 180 8.62 25.65 13.87
C GLY A 180 9.14 24.22 13.85
N ALA A 181 9.09 23.51 12.71
CA ALA A 181 9.71 22.21 12.56
C ALA A 181 11.22 22.31 12.29
N THR A 182 11.99 21.40 12.86
CA THR A 182 13.39 21.17 12.51
C THR A 182 13.47 20.17 11.37
N ILE A 183 14.11 20.53 10.27
CA ILE A 183 14.31 19.64 9.12
C ILE A 183 15.64 18.91 9.24
N ARG A 184 15.62 17.58 9.13
CA ARG A 184 16.82 16.75 9.12
C ARG A 184 16.91 15.92 7.86
N TYR A 185 18.04 15.96 7.17
CA TYR A 185 18.30 15.06 6.06
C TYR A 185 18.98 13.79 6.56
N VAL A 186 18.48 12.62 6.17
CA VAL A 186 18.96 11.32 6.66
C VAL A 186 19.00 10.28 5.55
N ASP A 187 19.86 9.28 5.70
CA ASP A 187 19.78 8.05 4.90
C ASP A 187 18.84 7.07 5.61
N LEU A 188 17.79 6.63 4.92
CA LEU A 188 16.76 5.78 5.51
C LEU A 188 17.16 4.30 5.41
N PRO A 189 17.46 3.61 6.53
CA PRO A 189 17.98 2.24 6.48
C PRO A 189 17.02 1.25 5.81
N SER A 190 15.72 1.38 6.07
CA SER A 190 14.67 0.56 5.42
C SER A 190 14.63 0.73 3.90
N GLN A 191 14.96 1.92 3.38
CA GLN A 191 15.03 2.17 1.95
C GLN A 191 16.27 1.48 1.34
N GLN A 192 17.42 1.56 2.01
CA GLN A 192 18.64 0.87 1.58
C GLN A 192 18.46 -0.65 1.59
N LEU A 193 17.84 -1.18 2.64
CA LEU A 193 17.52 -2.60 2.74
C LEU A 193 16.66 -3.05 1.56
N TYR A 194 15.59 -2.30 1.25
CA TYR A 194 14.74 -2.58 0.10
C TYR A 194 15.53 -2.65 -1.21
N PHE A 195 16.40 -1.67 -1.49
CA PHE A 195 17.20 -1.65 -2.72
C PHE A 195 18.22 -2.79 -2.82
N ASN A 196 18.82 -3.16 -1.69
CA ASN A 196 19.71 -4.32 -1.62
C ASN A 196 18.95 -5.63 -1.91
N THR A 197 17.72 -5.77 -1.40
CA THR A 197 16.88 -6.95 -1.65
C THR A 197 16.44 -7.08 -3.11
N ILE A 198 16.09 -5.97 -3.78
CA ILE A 198 15.67 -6.00 -5.19
C ILE A 198 16.84 -5.92 -6.20
N GLY A 199 18.09 -6.03 -5.72
CA GLY A 199 19.28 -6.12 -6.58
C GLY A 199 19.63 -4.83 -7.34
N ARG A 200 19.22 -3.65 -6.85
CA ARG A 200 19.46 -2.37 -7.54
C ARG A 200 20.80 -1.70 -7.19
N THR A 201 21.51 -2.21 -6.19
CA THR A 201 22.88 -1.80 -5.86
C THR A 201 23.86 -2.66 -6.64
N THR A 202 24.72 -2.03 -7.47
CA THR A 202 25.82 -2.71 -8.18
C THR A 202 26.65 -3.53 -7.20
N GLY A 203 26.57 -4.86 -7.28
CA GLY A 203 27.32 -5.80 -6.43
C GLY A 203 26.53 -6.51 -5.31
N ALA A 204 25.22 -6.28 -5.16
CA ALA A 204 24.41 -7.00 -4.17
C ALA A 204 24.00 -8.40 -4.68
N THR A 205 24.63 -9.46 -4.15
CA THR A 205 24.11 -10.83 -4.21
C THR A 205 22.84 -10.92 -3.37
N THR A 206 21.77 -11.51 -3.92
CA THR A 206 20.46 -11.72 -3.29
C THR A 206 20.58 -12.04 -1.81
N VAL A 207 20.39 -11.03 -0.95
CA VAL A 207 20.54 -11.19 0.50
C VAL A 207 19.21 -11.72 1.03
N GLY A 208 19.24 -12.82 1.77
CA GLY A 208 18.12 -13.16 2.66
C GLY A 208 17.80 -11.95 3.56
N PHE A 209 16.56 -11.85 4.06
CA PHE A 209 16.27 -10.81 5.04
C PHE A 209 17.11 -11.09 6.27
N ASN A 210 18.10 -10.23 6.56
CA ASN A 210 18.84 -10.30 7.81
C ASN A 210 18.40 -9.13 8.70
N ASP A 211 18.45 -9.35 10.00
CA ASP A 211 18.21 -8.32 11.02
C ASP A 211 19.37 -7.31 11.06
N LYS A 212 19.24 -6.25 11.86
CA LYS A 212 20.27 -5.20 12.01
C LYS A 212 21.60 -5.70 12.59
N PHE A 213 21.64 -6.93 13.09
CA PHE A 213 22.83 -7.60 13.62
C PHE A 213 23.42 -8.65 12.66
N GLY A 214 22.79 -8.85 11.49
CA GLY A 214 23.22 -9.82 10.49
C GLY A 214 22.66 -11.22 10.65
N ASN A 215 21.71 -11.45 11.57
CA ASN A 215 21.05 -12.74 11.75
C ASN A 215 19.95 -12.95 10.69
N PRO A 216 19.77 -14.16 10.14
CA PRO A 216 18.67 -14.45 9.23
C PRO A 216 17.29 -14.24 9.87
N ILE A 217 16.39 -13.60 9.13
CA ILE A 217 14.97 -13.45 9.44
C ILE A 217 14.21 -14.56 8.70
N ASP A 218 13.38 -15.31 9.43
CA ASP A 218 12.54 -16.36 8.86
C ASP A 218 11.40 -15.75 8.02
N TYR A 219 11.67 -15.54 6.74
CA TYR A 219 10.67 -15.16 5.75
C TYR A 219 10.39 -16.35 4.83
N PRO A 220 9.29 -17.11 5.03
CA PRO A 220 8.96 -18.23 4.17
C PRO A 220 8.62 -17.70 2.77
N THR A 221 9.54 -17.85 1.82
CA THR A 221 9.32 -17.53 0.40
C THR A 221 8.57 -18.63 -0.33
N THR A 222 8.62 -19.85 0.19
CA THR A 222 7.87 -21.01 -0.29
C THR A 222 7.03 -21.53 0.86
N THR A 223 5.83 -22.08 0.57
CA THR A 223 5.17 -22.90 1.59
C THR A 223 6.13 -23.98 2.04
N SER A 224 6.14 -24.32 3.32
CA SER A 224 6.82 -25.52 3.81
C SER A 224 6.33 -26.77 3.05
N GLY A 225 7.01 -27.08 1.94
CA GLY A 225 6.65 -28.13 0.98
C GLY A 225 6.28 -27.65 -0.44
N GLY A 226 7.26 -27.67 -1.36
CA GLY A 226 7.02 -27.81 -2.81
C GLY A 226 7.39 -26.59 -3.70
N THR A 227 8.11 -26.89 -4.78
CA THR A 227 8.76 -25.99 -5.76
C THR A 227 7.81 -25.22 -6.70
N SER A 228 8.01 -23.89 -6.82
CA SER A 228 7.79 -22.98 -7.99
C SER A 228 7.36 -21.57 -7.51
N PRO A 229 7.63 -20.46 -8.24
CA PRO A 229 7.05 -19.13 -7.96
C PRO A 229 5.51 -19.09 -7.95
N SER A 230 4.86 -20.11 -8.53
CA SER A 230 3.51 -20.53 -8.18
C SER A 230 3.57 -21.41 -6.93
N GLY A 231 3.19 -20.89 -5.76
CA GLY A 231 3.20 -21.67 -4.52
C GLY A 231 3.83 -21.01 -3.30
N THR A 232 3.94 -19.69 -3.30
CA THR A 232 4.24 -18.92 -2.09
C THR A 232 2.97 -18.77 -1.25
N TRP A 233 3.08 -18.60 0.07
CA TRP A 233 1.91 -18.30 0.92
C TRP A 233 1.14 -17.07 0.41
N SER A 234 1.85 -16.07 -0.12
CA SER A 234 1.25 -14.82 -0.61
C SER A 234 0.42 -15.01 -1.87
N THR A 235 0.86 -15.88 -2.79
CA THR A 235 0.10 -16.19 -4.01
C THR A 235 -1.14 -17.02 -3.70
N TYR A 236 -1.05 -17.96 -2.76
CA TYR A 236 -2.24 -18.69 -2.26
C TYR A 236 -3.21 -17.77 -1.51
N ALA A 237 -2.71 -16.85 -0.67
CA ALA A 237 -3.57 -15.90 0.02
C ALA A 237 -4.32 -14.98 -0.94
N ASN A 238 -3.67 -14.50 -1.99
CA ASN A 238 -4.33 -13.73 -3.03
C ASN A 238 -5.43 -14.56 -3.72
N ALA A 239 -5.12 -15.79 -4.13
CA ALA A 239 -6.09 -16.66 -4.79
C ALA A 239 -7.30 -16.97 -3.89
N TYR A 240 -7.06 -17.25 -2.61
CA TYR A 240 -8.08 -17.43 -1.60
C TYR A 240 -9.02 -16.23 -1.51
N TYR A 241 -8.50 -15.02 -1.29
CA TYR A 241 -9.36 -13.85 -1.12
C TYR A 241 -10.07 -13.44 -2.40
N TYR A 242 -9.48 -13.65 -3.58
CA TYR A 242 -10.20 -13.47 -4.84
C TYR A 242 -11.39 -14.44 -4.95
N GLN A 243 -11.17 -15.72 -4.63
CA GLN A 243 -12.22 -16.73 -4.63
C GLN A 243 -13.34 -16.35 -3.62
N LYS A 244 -12.98 -16.00 -2.38
CA LYS A 244 -13.96 -15.56 -1.36
C LYS A 244 -14.70 -14.30 -1.76
N GLN A 245 -14.04 -13.37 -2.44
CA GLN A 245 -14.69 -12.17 -2.96
C GLN A 245 -15.70 -12.49 -4.07
N ILE A 246 -15.40 -13.45 -4.96
CA ILE A 246 -16.36 -13.91 -5.97
C ILE A 246 -17.56 -14.59 -5.30
N GLU A 247 -17.30 -15.49 -4.35
CA GLU A 247 -18.34 -16.20 -3.59
C GLU A 247 -19.26 -15.21 -2.84
N SER A 248 -18.70 -14.15 -2.26
CA SER A 248 -19.47 -13.17 -1.47
C SER A 248 -20.43 -12.31 -2.30
N TYR A 249 -20.17 -12.13 -3.61
CA TYR A 249 -21.12 -11.45 -4.50
C TYR A 249 -22.38 -12.27 -4.78
N GLY A 250 -22.32 -13.60 -4.63
CA GLY A 250 -23.48 -14.48 -4.83
C GLY A 250 -24.03 -14.50 -6.27
N ASP A 251 -23.21 -14.17 -7.27
CA ASP A 251 -23.62 -14.21 -8.68
C ASP A 251 -23.90 -15.67 -9.11
N PRO A 252 -25.11 -15.99 -9.61
CA PRO A 252 -25.47 -17.35 -9.97
C PRO A 252 -24.72 -17.88 -11.21
N THR A 253 -24.09 -17.00 -11.98
CA THR A 253 -23.35 -17.31 -13.22
C THR A 253 -21.84 -17.28 -13.04
N ILE A 254 -21.33 -16.52 -12.07
CA ILE A 254 -19.91 -16.40 -11.75
C ILE A 254 -19.69 -16.88 -10.31
N LYS A 255 -19.48 -18.20 -10.14
CA LYS A 255 -19.44 -18.82 -8.81
C LYS A 255 -18.02 -18.97 -8.26
N ASN A 256 -17.02 -18.88 -9.14
CA ASN A 256 -15.63 -19.12 -8.79
C ASN A 256 -14.69 -18.41 -9.78
N LEU A 257 -13.39 -18.48 -9.51
CA LEU A 257 -12.33 -17.91 -10.32
C LEU A 257 -12.32 -18.40 -11.79
N ARG A 258 -12.66 -19.67 -12.07
CA ARG A 258 -12.73 -20.18 -13.46
C ARG A 258 -13.88 -19.55 -14.22
N ASP A 259 -15.06 -19.48 -13.61
CA ASP A 259 -16.23 -18.82 -14.21
C ASP A 259 -15.90 -17.34 -14.48
N PHE A 260 -15.23 -16.67 -13.55
CA PHE A 260 -14.86 -15.27 -13.71
C PHE A 260 -13.84 -15.06 -14.84
N ALA A 261 -12.81 -15.92 -14.93
CA ALA A 261 -11.86 -15.90 -16.03
C ALA A 261 -12.54 -16.09 -17.39
N ASN A 262 -13.49 -17.03 -17.47
CA ASN A 262 -14.25 -17.30 -18.69
C ASN A 262 -15.14 -16.11 -19.08
N ALA A 263 -15.79 -15.47 -18.11
CA ALA A 263 -16.60 -14.27 -18.36
C ALA A 263 -15.73 -13.11 -18.90
N LEU A 264 -14.54 -12.89 -18.32
CA LEU A 264 -13.58 -11.90 -18.82
C LEU A 264 -13.10 -12.22 -20.24
N ALA A 265 -12.79 -13.49 -20.52
CA ALA A 265 -12.37 -13.94 -21.85
C ALA A 265 -13.48 -13.73 -22.90
N ALA A 266 -14.73 -14.05 -22.55
CA ALA A 266 -15.88 -13.83 -23.41
C ALA A 266 -16.09 -12.33 -23.69
N GLY A 267 -15.98 -11.47 -22.67
CA GLY A 267 -16.02 -10.01 -22.83
C GLY A 267 -14.89 -9.47 -23.70
N ALA A 268 -13.67 -10.02 -23.57
CA ALA A 268 -12.54 -9.67 -24.41
C ALA A 268 -12.78 -10.05 -25.88
N ALA A 269 -13.35 -11.22 -26.13
CA ALA A 269 -13.71 -11.68 -27.48
C ALA A 269 -14.84 -10.83 -28.09
N ALA A 270 -15.84 -10.44 -27.31
CA ALA A 270 -16.92 -9.56 -27.75
C ALA A 270 -16.43 -8.14 -28.10
N GLY A 271 -15.38 -7.67 -27.42
CA GLY A 271 -14.70 -6.40 -27.69
C GLY A 271 -13.51 -6.49 -28.67
N ALA A 272 -13.39 -7.59 -29.43
CA ALA A 272 -12.27 -7.80 -30.35
C ALA A 272 -12.15 -6.63 -31.35
N GLY A 273 -10.97 -5.99 -31.38
CA GLY A 273 -10.70 -4.81 -32.20
C GLY A 273 -10.48 -3.52 -31.42
N ASN A 274 -10.75 -3.47 -30.11
CA ASN A 274 -10.29 -2.38 -29.26
C ASN A 274 -8.84 -2.64 -28.81
N PRO A 275 -7.83 -1.93 -29.35
CA PRO A 275 -6.42 -2.15 -28.98
C PRO A 275 -6.12 -1.74 -27.52
N ASN A 276 -7.04 -1.04 -26.86
CA ASN A 276 -6.94 -0.66 -25.45
C ASN A 276 -7.66 -1.64 -24.50
N SER A 277 -8.23 -2.74 -25.01
CA SER A 277 -8.88 -3.74 -24.15
C SER A 277 -7.83 -4.53 -23.36
N THR A 278 -7.84 -4.39 -22.04
CA THR A 278 -7.01 -5.17 -21.12
C THR A 278 -7.69 -6.47 -20.65
N LEU A 279 -8.94 -6.70 -21.08
CA LEU A 279 -9.77 -7.80 -20.60
C LEU A 279 -9.17 -9.18 -20.94
N GLY A 280 -8.51 -9.31 -22.09
CA GLY A 280 -7.84 -10.56 -22.48
C GLY A 280 -6.69 -10.92 -21.52
N GLY A 281 -5.84 -9.93 -21.20
CA GLY A 281 -4.76 -10.12 -20.22
C GLY A 281 -5.29 -10.37 -18.80
N ALA A 282 -6.37 -9.67 -18.41
CA ALA A 282 -7.04 -9.92 -17.14
C ALA A 282 -7.59 -11.35 -17.07
N ALA A 283 -8.24 -11.84 -18.14
CA ALA A 283 -8.75 -13.20 -18.21
C ALA A 283 -7.64 -14.24 -18.01
N SER A 284 -6.48 -14.07 -18.67
CA SER A 284 -5.33 -14.96 -18.48
C SER A 284 -4.79 -14.93 -17.05
N ASN A 285 -4.70 -13.75 -16.43
CA ASN A 285 -4.24 -13.61 -15.06
C ASN A 285 -5.20 -14.28 -14.06
N ILE A 286 -6.52 -14.08 -14.20
CA ILE A 286 -7.52 -14.72 -13.34
C ILE A 286 -7.56 -16.24 -13.58
N ALA A 287 -7.38 -16.71 -14.82
CA ALA A 287 -7.27 -18.15 -15.10
C ALA A 287 -6.04 -18.79 -14.45
N SER A 288 -4.91 -18.08 -14.40
CA SER A 288 -3.71 -18.50 -13.66
C SER A 288 -3.98 -18.54 -12.16
N LEU A 289 -4.67 -17.52 -11.63
CA LEU A 289 -5.05 -17.46 -10.23
C LEU A 289 -6.01 -18.58 -9.83
N ALA A 290 -6.92 -18.99 -10.72
CA ALA A 290 -7.78 -20.14 -10.52
C ALA A 290 -6.98 -21.43 -10.30
N THR A 291 -5.91 -21.64 -11.07
CA THR A 291 -5.00 -22.78 -10.88
C THR A 291 -4.29 -22.71 -9.51
N VAL A 292 -3.86 -21.52 -9.08
CA VAL A 292 -3.24 -21.32 -7.77
C VAL A 292 -4.22 -21.60 -6.64
N TRP A 293 -5.48 -21.16 -6.78
CA TRP A 293 -6.55 -21.47 -5.85
C TRP A 293 -6.77 -22.97 -5.73
N GLU A 294 -6.93 -23.69 -6.85
CA GLU A 294 -7.12 -25.15 -6.87
C GLU A 294 -5.98 -25.89 -6.14
N GLN A 295 -4.73 -25.45 -6.36
CA GLN A 295 -3.56 -25.99 -5.68
C GLN A 295 -3.53 -25.69 -4.18
N GLY A 296 -3.86 -24.46 -3.78
CA GLY A 296 -3.89 -24.03 -2.39
C GLY A 296 -5.00 -24.75 -1.61
N ASN A 297 -6.20 -24.81 -2.20
CA ASN A 297 -7.36 -25.48 -1.63
C ASN A 297 -7.12 -26.98 -1.45
N ALA A 298 -6.50 -27.65 -2.42
CA ALA A 298 -6.11 -29.07 -2.30
C ALA A 298 -5.11 -29.34 -1.15
N LYS A 299 -4.39 -28.30 -0.71
CA LYS A 299 -3.46 -28.34 0.44
C LYS A 299 -4.11 -27.84 1.75
N GLY A 300 -5.39 -27.47 1.74
CA GLY A 300 -6.08 -26.90 2.91
C GLY A 300 -5.69 -25.45 3.23
N PHE A 301 -5.10 -24.72 2.28
CA PHE A 301 -4.68 -23.34 2.51
C PHE A 301 -5.89 -22.40 2.71
N GLY A 302 -5.92 -21.68 3.83
CA GLY A 302 -6.90 -20.63 4.13
C GLY A 302 -8.24 -21.10 4.70
N ASP A 303 -8.48 -22.40 4.81
CA ASP A 303 -9.76 -22.96 5.29
C ASP A 303 -9.60 -24.05 6.38
N ALA A 304 -8.37 -24.31 6.85
CA ALA A 304 -8.12 -25.36 7.84
C ALA A 304 -8.89 -25.13 9.16
N ASP A 305 -9.06 -23.87 9.56
CA ASP A 305 -9.70 -23.47 10.82
C ASP A 305 -10.82 -22.42 10.65
N GLY A 306 -11.13 -22.02 9.41
CA GLY A 306 -12.19 -21.03 9.10
C GLY A 306 -11.82 -19.56 9.34
N ASP A 307 -10.59 -19.25 9.73
CA ASP A 307 -10.18 -17.89 10.10
C ASP A 307 -9.54 -17.06 8.97
N GLY A 308 -9.26 -17.68 7.80
CA GLY A 308 -8.85 -17.00 6.57
C GLY A 308 -7.38 -17.20 6.18
N ALA A 309 -7.02 -16.74 4.98
CA ALA A 309 -5.71 -17.01 4.38
C ALA A 309 -4.50 -16.34 5.07
N LEU A 310 -4.70 -15.24 5.81
CA LEU A 310 -3.60 -14.59 6.54
C LEU A 310 -3.25 -15.33 7.84
N ASP A 311 -4.07 -16.29 8.27
CA ASP A 311 -3.85 -17.06 9.50
C ASP A 311 -3.04 -18.32 9.27
N ASN A 312 -2.73 -18.61 8.01
CA ASN A 312 -1.79 -19.64 7.66
C ASN A 312 -0.45 -19.42 8.38
N PRO A 313 0.17 -20.46 8.99
CA PRO A 313 1.43 -20.31 9.72
C PRO A 313 2.57 -19.68 8.91
N ASP A 314 2.65 -19.94 7.61
CA ASP A 314 3.68 -19.32 6.76
C ASP A 314 3.36 -17.84 6.52
N ALA A 315 2.09 -17.47 6.38
CA ALA A 315 1.68 -16.07 6.32
C ALA A 315 1.99 -15.34 7.63
N GLN A 316 1.66 -15.93 8.78
CA GLN A 316 1.94 -15.36 10.11
C GLN A 316 3.45 -15.15 10.33
N ARG A 317 4.28 -16.15 10.01
CA ARG A 317 5.75 -16.01 10.08
C ARG A 317 6.27 -14.92 9.16
N ALA A 318 5.78 -14.84 7.93
CA ALA A 318 6.19 -13.80 6.99
C ALA A 318 5.75 -12.39 7.43
N LEU A 319 4.54 -12.25 7.99
CA LEU A 319 4.04 -10.99 8.54
C LEU A 319 4.88 -10.55 9.76
N GLN A 320 5.21 -11.48 10.66
CA GLN A 320 6.11 -11.22 11.79
C GLN A 320 7.53 -10.80 11.36
N ALA A 321 8.05 -11.42 10.31
CA ALA A 321 9.32 -11.04 9.70
C ALA A 321 9.29 -9.61 9.16
N LEU A 322 8.20 -9.23 8.46
CA LEU A 322 8.02 -7.86 7.96
C LEU A 322 7.88 -6.84 9.09
N THR A 323 7.18 -7.18 10.18
CA THR A 323 7.12 -6.37 11.40
C THR A 323 8.54 -6.16 11.97
N THR A 324 9.33 -7.23 12.08
CA THR A 324 10.71 -7.15 12.58
C THR A 324 11.55 -6.20 11.74
N VAL A 325 11.45 -6.29 10.41
CA VAL A 325 12.15 -5.39 9.48
C VAL A 325 11.71 -3.94 9.68
N ARG A 326 10.40 -3.67 9.75
CA ARG A 326 9.90 -2.31 10.03
C ARG A 326 10.42 -1.79 11.36
N GLN A 327 10.35 -2.60 12.42
CA GLN A 327 10.76 -2.18 13.75
C GLN A 327 12.22 -1.74 13.74
N GLN A 328 13.11 -2.60 13.24
CA GLN A 328 14.55 -2.35 13.31
C GLN A 328 15.04 -1.27 12.34
N PHE A 329 14.50 -1.22 11.11
CA PHE A 329 15.02 -0.36 10.04
C PHE A 329 14.20 0.91 9.80
N PHE A 330 13.14 1.11 10.57
CA PHE A 330 12.30 2.32 10.50
C PHE A 330 11.97 2.86 11.89
N ASN A 331 11.31 2.08 12.75
CA ASN A 331 10.83 2.55 14.06
C ASN A 331 11.98 2.88 15.04
N ASP A 332 12.87 1.91 15.30
CA ASP A 332 14.05 2.08 16.16
C ASP A 332 14.90 3.23 15.63
N PHE A 333 15.09 3.30 14.31
CA PHE A 333 15.83 4.40 13.68
C PHE A 333 15.19 5.77 13.94
N MET A 334 13.86 5.90 13.85
CA MET A 334 13.17 7.15 14.18
C MET A 334 13.39 7.53 15.64
N GLU A 335 13.27 6.57 16.56
CA GLU A 335 13.44 6.80 18.00
C GLU A 335 14.89 7.18 18.34
N GLU A 336 15.86 6.41 17.89
CA GLU A 336 17.30 6.64 18.10
C GLU A 336 17.74 8.01 17.54
N GLN A 337 17.15 8.44 16.43
CA GLN A 337 17.44 9.75 15.84
C GLN A 337 16.58 10.86 16.43
N GLY A 338 15.52 10.58 17.19
CA GLY A 338 14.54 11.58 17.63
C GLY A 338 13.85 12.27 16.43
N ILE A 339 13.30 11.47 15.51
CA ILE A 339 12.53 11.90 14.34
C ILE A 339 11.04 11.69 14.62
N ASP A 340 10.22 12.71 14.41
CA ASP A 340 8.76 12.61 14.58
C ASP A 340 8.06 12.08 13.32
N ALA A 341 8.52 12.47 12.13
CA ALA A 341 7.94 12.02 10.86
C ALA A 341 8.93 12.14 9.69
N PHE A 342 8.63 11.44 8.59
CA PHE A 342 9.31 11.61 7.31
C PHE A 342 8.46 12.35 6.30
N VAL A 343 9.10 13.16 5.45
CA VAL A 343 8.47 13.76 4.28
C VAL A 343 9.35 13.58 3.04
N ALA A 344 8.70 13.33 1.91
CA ALA A 344 9.30 13.23 0.59
C ALA A 344 8.27 13.68 -0.46
N PRO A 345 8.71 14.11 -1.66
CA PRO A 345 7.80 14.21 -2.79
C PRO A 345 7.12 12.86 -3.01
N THR A 346 5.79 12.85 -3.18
CA THR A 346 5.06 11.58 -3.42
C THR A 346 5.53 10.90 -4.72
N MET A 347 5.94 11.68 -5.70
CA MET A 347 6.42 11.22 -7.01
C MET A 347 7.57 12.10 -7.48
N GLY A 348 8.56 11.53 -8.16
CA GLY A 348 9.68 12.27 -8.74
C GLY A 348 9.32 13.07 -10.00
N SER A 349 8.32 12.63 -10.76
CA SER A 349 7.86 13.27 -12.00
C SER A 349 6.41 12.86 -12.32
N VAL A 350 5.86 13.41 -13.40
CA VAL A 350 4.60 12.94 -14.02
C VAL A 350 4.90 12.46 -15.43
N ALA A 351 4.42 11.26 -15.76
CA ALA A 351 4.53 10.76 -17.13
C ALA A 351 3.59 11.56 -18.05
N PRO A 352 4.03 11.96 -19.26
CA PRO A 352 3.15 12.60 -20.22
C PRO A 352 2.00 11.67 -20.62
N LEU A 353 0.86 12.28 -20.94
CA LEU A 353 -0.33 11.58 -21.42
C LEU A 353 -0.13 11.21 -22.90
N VAL A 354 0.75 10.23 -23.16
CA VAL A 354 1.01 9.79 -24.53
C VAL A 354 0.06 8.65 -24.87
N SER A 355 -0.72 8.80 -25.94
CA SER A 355 -1.53 7.68 -26.46
C SER A 355 -0.61 6.50 -26.76
N ALA A 356 -1.09 5.28 -26.52
CA ALA A 356 -0.35 4.05 -26.86
C ALA A 356 0.11 3.99 -28.34
N ALA A 357 -0.49 4.80 -29.23
CA ALA A 357 -0.15 4.90 -30.65
C ALA A 357 1.07 5.80 -30.96
N LEU A 358 1.65 6.50 -29.98
CA LEU A 358 2.80 7.41 -30.16
C LEU A 358 4.07 6.93 -29.42
N ARG A 359 4.13 5.65 -29.02
CA ARG A 359 5.39 5.08 -28.55
C ARG A 359 6.37 5.00 -29.73
N ASP A 360 7.27 5.97 -29.82
CA ASP A 360 8.57 5.78 -30.46
C ASP A 360 9.32 4.69 -29.65
N PRO A 361 9.65 3.53 -30.25
CA PRO A 361 10.35 2.45 -29.55
C PRO A 361 11.73 2.85 -28.99
N GLY A 362 12.25 4.05 -29.31
CA GLY A 362 13.54 4.54 -28.84
C GLY A 362 13.57 5.27 -27.48
N VAL A 363 12.43 5.70 -26.90
CA VAL A 363 12.43 6.48 -25.65
C VAL A 363 12.01 5.62 -24.46
N GLY A 364 12.91 4.73 -24.05
CA GLY A 364 12.79 3.93 -22.83
C GLY A 364 13.10 4.74 -21.57
N GLY A 365 12.14 5.53 -21.10
CA GLY A 365 12.17 6.09 -19.75
C GLY A 365 11.46 5.15 -18.77
N SER A 366 12.22 4.34 -18.03
CA SER A 366 11.71 3.60 -16.88
C SER A 366 11.28 4.59 -15.80
N ASP A 367 9.98 4.70 -15.50
CA ASP A 367 9.52 5.34 -14.27
C ASP A 367 9.95 4.44 -13.10
N PRO A 368 10.88 4.88 -12.23
CA PRO A 368 11.42 4.08 -11.15
C PRO A 368 10.35 3.75 -10.09
N PHE A 369 9.29 4.57 -10.01
CA PHE A 369 8.18 4.42 -9.08
C PHE A 369 7.06 3.52 -9.60
N GLY A 370 7.37 2.45 -10.34
CA GLY A 370 6.49 1.28 -10.55
C GLY A 370 5.01 1.57 -10.87
N GLY A 371 4.71 2.70 -11.51
CA GLY A 371 3.37 3.22 -11.69
C GLY A 371 2.99 3.19 -13.16
N GLY A 372 2.96 1.99 -13.75
CA GLY A 372 2.33 1.78 -15.04
C GLY A 372 0.84 2.12 -14.92
N ALA A 373 0.49 3.39 -15.11
CA ALA A 373 -0.88 3.83 -15.24
C ALA A 373 -1.40 3.34 -16.60
N SER A 374 -1.92 2.12 -16.65
CA SER A 374 -2.90 1.76 -17.68
C SER A 374 -4.17 2.53 -17.37
N LEU A 375 -4.32 3.69 -18.01
CA LEU A 375 -5.58 4.43 -18.01
C LEU A 375 -6.57 3.73 -18.94
N ILE A 376 -7.74 3.42 -18.38
CA ILE A 376 -8.94 2.99 -19.11
C ILE A 376 -9.71 4.27 -19.53
N GLY A 377 -9.96 4.41 -20.83
CA GLY A 377 -11.07 5.20 -21.38
C GLY A 377 -10.78 6.62 -21.85
N ARG A 378 -11.01 6.86 -23.15
CA ARG A 378 -11.12 8.20 -23.77
C ARG A 378 -12.29 8.97 -23.13
N TYR A 379 -12.08 10.25 -22.81
CA TYR A 379 -13.14 11.25 -22.90
C TYR A 379 -12.63 12.41 -23.75
N ASP A 380 -13.27 12.57 -24.90
CA ASP A 380 -13.15 13.71 -25.79
C ASP A 380 -13.86 14.89 -25.11
N MET A 381 -13.15 15.98 -24.84
CA MET A 381 -13.75 17.23 -24.39
C MET A 381 -13.36 18.32 -25.38
N ASN A 382 -14.22 18.49 -26.40
CA ASN A 382 -14.46 19.79 -27.00
C ASN A 382 -15.39 20.60 -26.09
#